data_AF-A0A661KM00-F1
#
_entry.id   AF-A0A661KM00-F1
#
_cell.length_a   1.000
_cell.length_b   1.000
_cell.length_c   1.000
_cell.angle_alpha   90.00
_cell.angle_beta   90.00
_cell.angle_gamma   90.00
#
_symmetry.space_group_name_H-M   'P 1'
#
loop_
_entity.id
_entity.type
_entity.pdbx_description
1 polymer ?
#
loop_
_entity_poly.entity_id
_entity_poly.type
_entity_poly.pdbx_seq_one_letter_code
_entity_poly.pdbx_strand_id
1 'polypeptide(L)'
;LKKIMEDEKELKRIQQAVDPPEALAKIPVLELEDVDRRNKQIPIEIIKREDAEILFHDIFTNGIFYLDIGFDLHCLDKGALPYVPLIGRALVEMGTKKRDFVSLGQRIGQKTGGIRPHLFIYQVKDKDKCAARLFLRAKALSPQVPEMLEILKEVIFFPQFNNKERFLQILLEEKARYERNLIPLGHEILRTRLCSHFSESGWANEMTRGISYFLFLKKLVELAKNDWNGVLHNIQQIYDDIVNKRGLILNITAPQDEMRIHEARLFELIDAIPNNEGYEKIWQASGIPEFEALSISSRVNYVGKGASLYELGYRAHGSVLVITNYLRNTWLWDKIRVQGGAYGAFCIFDRLSGAICFVSYRDPNILETIDAFDHSSEFLRNIKLDKRELQKGIIRTIADIDAPLLPDAMGFTSMKYHLTDDTDEARQEMREQILSTGPRHFREFADTLRAVKEKGIIKIMAPSDLIGSIKKRFPKELSILMLV
;
A
#
# COMPACT_ATOMS: atom_id res chain seq x y z
N LEU A 1 -7.08 -29.30 -39.38
CA LEU A 1 -6.60 -27.91 -39.61
C LEU A 1 -7.74 -26.96 -39.95
N LYS A 2 -8.46 -27.09 -41.07
CA LYS A 2 -9.59 -26.18 -41.41
C LYS A 2 -10.65 -26.07 -40.29
N LYS A 3 -11.13 -27.20 -39.77
CA LYS A 3 -12.06 -27.24 -38.63
C LYS A 3 -11.54 -26.50 -37.39
N ILE A 4 -10.26 -26.68 -37.03
CA ILE A 4 -9.64 -25.98 -35.89
C ILE A 4 -9.61 -24.46 -36.12
N MET A 5 -9.35 -24.01 -37.35
CA MET A 5 -9.37 -22.57 -37.68
C MET A 5 -10.79 -21.99 -37.66
N GLU A 6 -11.81 -22.78 -38.03
CA GLU A 6 -13.22 -22.39 -37.93
C GLU A 6 -13.66 -22.32 -36.46
N ASP A 7 -13.30 -23.33 -35.66
CA ASP A 7 -13.57 -23.37 -34.22
C ASP A 7 -12.89 -22.18 -33.49
N GLU A 8 -11.64 -21.82 -33.85
CA GLU A 8 -10.94 -20.66 -33.30
C GLU A 8 -11.65 -19.34 -33.63
N LYS A 9 -12.10 -19.18 -34.88
CA LYS A 9 -12.85 -17.99 -35.31
C LYS A 9 -14.17 -17.87 -34.55
N GLU A 10 -14.88 -18.97 -34.40
CA GLU A 10 -16.14 -18.99 -33.67
C GLU A 10 -15.94 -18.72 -32.17
N LEU A 11 -14.90 -19.29 -31.56
CA LEU A 11 -14.54 -18.98 -30.17
C LEU A 11 -14.25 -17.49 -29.97
N LYS A 12 -13.45 -16.88 -30.86
CA LYS A 12 -13.18 -15.43 -30.82
C LYS A 12 -14.45 -14.61 -30.99
N ARG A 13 -15.36 -15.01 -31.89
CA ARG A 13 -16.65 -14.36 -32.09
C ARG A 13 -17.49 -14.40 -30.82
N ILE A 14 -17.57 -15.54 -30.14
CA ILE A 14 -18.31 -15.72 -28.89
C ILE A 14 -17.70 -14.88 -27.77
N GLN A 15 -16.38 -14.90 -27.59
CA GLN A 15 -15.69 -14.12 -26.56
C GLN A 15 -15.81 -12.60 -26.74
N GLN A 16 -16.09 -12.14 -27.97
CA GLN A 16 -16.29 -10.73 -28.30
C GLN A 16 -17.76 -10.31 -28.34
N ALA A 17 -18.69 -11.26 -28.24
CA ALA A 17 -20.12 -10.97 -28.25
C ALA A 17 -20.54 -10.34 -26.93
N VAL A 18 -21.30 -9.25 -27.02
CA VAL A 18 -21.91 -8.60 -25.85
C VAL A 18 -23.16 -9.38 -25.43
N ASP A 19 -23.31 -9.60 -24.13
CA ASP A 19 -24.52 -10.25 -23.60
C ASP A 19 -25.78 -9.42 -23.91
N PRO A 20 -26.88 -10.08 -24.31
CA PRO A 20 -28.11 -9.37 -24.65
C PRO A 20 -28.72 -8.71 -23.39
N PRO A 21 -29.32 -7.50 -23.51
CA PRO A 21 -29.90 -6.77 -22.36
C PRO A 21 -30.90 -7.58 -21.54
N GLU A 22 -31.67 -8.46 -22.19
CA GLU A 22 -32.68 -9.31 -21.53
C GLU A 22 -32.05 -10.36 -20.61
N ALA A 23 -30.82 -10.81 -20.90
CA ALA A 23 -30.09 -11.73 -20.02
C ALA A 23 -29.55 -10.98 -18.80
N LEU A 24 -28.92 -9.82 -19.01
CA LEU A 24 -28.43 -8.96 -17.94
C LEU A 24 -29.56 -8.49 -17.01
N ALA A 25 -30.77 -8.34 -17.55
CA ALA A 25 -31.92 -7.88 -16.80
C ALA A 25 -32.41 -8.85 -15.72
N LYS A 26 -32.06 -10.14 -15.82
CA LYS A 26 -32.45 -11.19 -14.86
C LYS A 26 -31.61 -11.19 -13.58
N ILE A 27 -30.50 -10.45 -13.54
CA ILE A 27 -29.62 -10.36 -12.38
C ILE A 27 -30.24 -9.39 -11.37
N PRO A 28 -30.58 -9.83 -10.13
CA PRO A 28 -31.17 -8.94 -9.13
C PRO A 28 -30.19 -7.82 -8.76
N VAL A 29 -30.71 -6.62 -8.55
CA VAL A 29 -29.94 -5.43 -8.16
C VAL A 29 -30.65 -4.72 -7.02
N LEU A 30 -29.86 -4.12 -6.12
CA LEU A 30 -30.36 -3.15 -5.16
C LEU A 30 -30.63 -1.82 -5.87
N GLU A 31 -31.46 -0.99 -5.24
CA GLU A 31 -31.69 0.39 -5.70
C GLU A 31 -30.76 1.36 -4.95
N LEU A 32 -30.63 2.58 -5.46
CA LEU A 32 -29.78 3.59 -4.81
C LEU A 32 -30.36 4.06 -3.48
N GLU A 33 -31.68 3.95 -3.32
CA GLU A 33 -32.41 4.26 -2.10
C GLU A 33 -32.11 3.28 -0.96
N ASP A 34 -31.63 2.07 -1.28
CA ASP A 34 -31.20 1.06 -0.28
C ASP A 34 -29.82 1.37 0.31
N VAL A 35 -29.10 2.36 -0.24
CA VAL A 35 -27.74 2.73 0.14
C VAL A 35 -27.76 3.91 1.11
N ASP A 36 -27.11 3.76 2.27
CA ASP A 36 -26.97 4.85 3.23
C ASP A 36 -26.22 6.04 2.58
N ARG A 37 -26.75 7.24 2.75
CA ARG A 37 -26.14 8.47 2.20
C ARG A 37 -25.08 9.05 3.12
N ARG A 38 -24.95 8.55 4.34
CA ARG A 38 -23.94 8.99 5.32
C ARG A 38 -22.86 7.92 5.51
N ASN A 39 -21.62 8.36 5.65
CA ASN A 39 -20.55 7.48 6.11
C ASN A 39 -20.75 7.13 7.58
N LYS A 40 -20.36 5.91 7.96
CA LYS A 40 -20.24 5.53 9.37
C LYS A 40 -19.06 6.27 9.98
N GLN A 41 -19.31 6.98 11.08
CA GLN A 41 -18.25 7.63 11.85
C GLN A 41 -17.62 6.61 12.81
N ILE A 42 -16.30 6.70 12.94
CA ILE A 42 -15.55 5.91 13.92
C ILE A 42 -15.24 6.86 15.09
N PRO A 43 -15.64 6.54 16.33
CA PRO A 43 -15.40 7.42 17.47
C PRO A 43 -13.89 7.60 17.67
N ILE A 44 -13.47 8.84 17.85
CA ILE A 44 -12.08 9.20 18.13
C ILE A 44 -12.03 10.33 19.15
N GLU A 45 -11.29 10.11 20.23
CA GLU A 45 -10.89 11.14 21.18
C GLU A 45 -9.40 11.41 20.99
N ILE A 46 -9.04 12.69 20.81
CA ILE A 46 -7.65 13.11 20.63
C ILE A 46 -7.16 13.67 21.97
N ILE A 47 -6.22 12.97 22.60
CA ILE A 47 -5.60 13.37 23.86
C ILE A 47 -4.16 13.80 23.55
N LYS A 48 -3.87 15.09 23.78
CA LYS A 48 -2.52 15.64 23.60
C LYS A 48 -1.73 15.57 24.91
N ARG A 49 -0.49 15.08 24.85
CA ARG A 49 0.42 15.00 25.99
C ARG A 49 1.82 15.41 25.54
N GLU A 50 2.19 16.66 25.83
CA GLU A 50 3.44 17.27 25.35
C GLU A 50 3.58 17.13 23.82
N ASP A 51 4.64 16.45 23.37
CA ASP A 51 4.96 16.19 21.96
C ASP A 51 4.35 14.87 21.41
N ALA A 52 3.57 14.17 22.22
CA ALA A 52 2.86 12.94 21.84
C ALA A 52 1.36 13.17 21.68
N GLU A 53 0.75 12.45 20.74
CA GLU A 53 -0.69 12.45 20.51
C GLU A 53 -1.28 11.05 20.62
N ILE A 54 -2.37 10.93 21.37
CA ILE A 54 -3.07 9.68 21.61
C ILE A 54 -4.42 9.76 20.92
N LEU A 55 -4.64 8.83 19.99
CA LEU A 55 -5.90 8.62 19.28
C LEU A 55 -6.61 7.46 19.98
N PHE A 56 -7.61 7.79 20.78
CA PHE A 56 -8.37 6.82 21.55
C PHE A 56 -9.72 6.52 20.90
N HIS A 57 -10.04 5.23 20.76
CA HIS A 57 -11.25 4.73 20.15
C HIS A 57 -12.03 3.87 21.15
N ASP A 58 -13.07 4.46 21.77
CA ASP A 58 -14.01 3.76 22.65
C ASP A 58 -14.91 2.82 21.83
N ILE A 59 -14.44 1.59 21.65
CA ILE A 59 -15.08 0.57 20.82
C ILE A 59 -15.10 -0.73 21.62
N PHE A 60 -16.22 -1.46 21.55
CA PHE A 60 -16.30 -2.81 22.10
C PHE A 60 -15.33 -3.76 21.37
N THR A 61 -14.38 -4.32 22.12
CA THR A 61 -13.31 -5.19 21.58
C THR A 61 -13.36 -6.63 22.10
N ASN A 62 -14.41 -7.00 22.84
CA ASN A 62 -14.56 -8.34 23.44
C ASN A 62 -13.36 -8.74 24.32
N GLY A 63 -12.89 -7.82 25.19
CA GLY A 63 -11.83 -8.07 26.17
C GLY A 63 -10.40 -8.02 25.62
N ILE A 64 -10.21 -7.44 24.42
CA ILE A 64 -8.89 -7.24 23.80
C ILE A 64 -8.54 -5.76 23.81
N PHE A 65 -7.34 -5.42 24.29
CA PHE A 65 -6.78 -4.08 24.20
C PHE A 65 -5.83 -4.02 23.00
N TYR A 66 -6.07 -3.09 22.08
CA TYR A 66 -5.18 -2.85 20.94
C TYR A 66 -4.39 -1.56 21.15
N LEU A 67 -3.08 -1.64 20.96
CA LEU A 67 -2.16 -0.52 21.12
C LEU A 67 -1.18 -0.50 19.95
N ASP A 68 -1.15 0.59 19.18
CA ASP A 68 -0.11 0.86 18.21
C ASP A 68 0.72 2.06 18.68
N ILE A 69 2.04 1.90 18.82
CA ILE A 69 2.98 2.99 19.16
C ILE A 69 3.79 3.33 17.91
N GLY A 70 3.58 4.52 17.35
CA GLY A 70 4.14 4.97 16.08
C GLY A 70 5.16 6.07 16.23
N PHE A 71 6.41 5.76 15.86
CA PHE A 71 7.51 6.74 15.78
C PHE A 71 7.59 7.31 14.38
N ASP A 72 7.64 8.64 14.23
CA ASP A 72 7.72 9.29 12.92
C ASP A 72 9.14 9.21 12.35
N LEU A 73 9.18 8.92 11.04
CA LEU A 73 10.38 8.57 10.29
C LEU A 73 11.01 9.78 9.61
N HIS A 74 10.38 10.96 9.61
CA HIS A 74 10.97 12.17 9.05
C HIS A 74 12.17 12.70 9.86
N CYS A 75 12.56 12.05 10.96
CA CYS A 75 13.86 12.25 11.57
C CYS A 75 15.03 11.69 10.72
N LEU A 76 14.75 10.77 9.79
CA LEU A 76 15.77 10.03 9.05
C LEU A 76 16.15 10.68 7.72
N ASP A 77 17.44 10.66 7.40
CA ASP A 77 17.89 10.94 6.04
C ASP A 77 17.50 9.81 5.07
N LYS A 78 17.34 10.15 3.78
CA LYS A 78 16.86 9.22 2.75
C LYS A 78 17.62 7.88 2.66
N GLY A 79 18.90 7.87 3.00
CA GLY A 79 19.75 6.67 2.97
C GLY A 79 19.52 5.70 4.15
N ALA A 80 18.94 6.18 5.25
CA ALA A 80 18.60 5.40 6.42
C ALA A 80 17.26 4.66 6.28
N LEU A 81 16.33 5.21 5.49
CA LEU A 81 14.97 4.68 5.35
C LEU A 81 14.89 3.19 4.95
N PRO A 82 15.75 2.64 4.07
CA PRO A 82 15.76 1.21 3.76
C PRO A 82 16.13 0.29 4.93
N TYR A 83 16.75 0.78 6.02
CA TYR A 83 17.05 -0.04 7.20
C TYR A 83 15.82 -0.27 8.09
N VAL A 84 14.82 0.62 8.03
CA VAL A 84 13.70 0.65 8.97
C VAL A 84 12.89 -0.67 9.02
N PRO A 85 12.58 -1.36 7.90
CA PRO A 85 11.90 -2.67 7.97
C PRO A 85 12.68 -3.71 8.80
N LEU A 86 14.02 -3.72 8.68
CA LEU A 86 14.89 -4.65 9.40
C LEU A 86 15.02 -4.27 10.88
N ILE A 87 15.11 -2.97 11.18
CA ILE A 87 15.12 -2.45 12.56
C ILE A 87 13.82 -2.83 13.27
N GLY A 88 12.67 -2.64 12.61
CA GLY A 88 11.37 -3.04 13.14
C GLY A 88 11.32 -4.54 13.48
N ARG A 89 11.80 -5.41 12.59
CA ARG A 89 11.89 -6.86 12.88
C ARG A 89 12.86 -7.15 14.02
N ALA A 90 14.03 -6.50 14.02
CA ALA A 90 15.06 -6.71 15.03
C ALA A 90 14.56 -6.45 16.46
N LEU A 91 13.70 -5.45 16.66
CA LEU A 91 13.12 -5.12 17.97
C LEU A 91 12.39 -6.29 18.64
N VAL A 92 11.74 -7.16 17.85
CA VAL A 92 10.95 -8.28 18.37
C VAL A 92 11.58 -9.65 18.06
N GLU A 93 12.65 -9.69 17.27
CA GLU A 93 13.26 -10.95 16.79
C GLU A 93 14.75 -11.15 17.17
N MET A 94 15.44 -10.15 17.75
CA MET A 94 16.86 -10.27 18.15
C MET A 94 17.12 -10.43 19.65
N GLY A 95 16.09 -10.25 20.47
CA GLY A 95 16.22 -10.23 21.93
C GLY A 95 16.54 -8.83 22.46
N THR A 96 16.73 -8.75 23.76
CA THR A 96 16.93 -7.51 24.51
C THR A 96 18.14 -7.67 25.42
N LYS A 97 18.57 -6.59 26.08
CA LYS A 97 19.61 -6.67 27.12
C LYS A 97 19.19 -7.54 28.31
N LYS A 98 17.89 -7.86 28.45
CA LYS A 98 17.35 -8.66 29.56
C LYS A 98 17.18 -10.13 29.22
N ARG A 99 17.08 -10.50 27.94
CA ARG A 99 16.75 -11.87 27.51
C ARG A 99 17.07 -12.09 26.03
N ASP A 100 17.41 -13.34 25.69
CA ASP A 100 17.66 -13.75 24.32
C ASP A 100 16.38 -13.72 23.44
N PHE A 101 16.57 -13.88 22.13
CA PHE A 101 15.47 -13.83 21.15
C PHE A 101 14.44 -14.95 21.30
N VAL A 102 14.84 -16.12 21.83
CA VAL A 102 13.92 -17.25 22.06
C VAL A 102 13.00 -16.95 23.22
N SER A 103 13.57 -16.53 24.33
CA SER A 103 12.87 -16.17 25.56
C SER A 103 11.96 -14.95 25.35
N LEU A 104 12.41 -13.95 24.58
CA LEU A 104 11.57 -12.82 24.18
C LEU A 104 10.37 -13.29 23.34
N GLY A 105 10.61 -14.10 22.30
CA GLY A 105 9.55 -14.61 21.44
C GLY A 105 8.52 -15.45 22.20
N GLN A 106 8.98 -16.31 23.12
CA GLN A 106 8.09 -17.08 24.01
C GLN A 106 7.27 -16.17 24.93
N ARG A 107 7.88 -15.14 25.52
CA ARG A 107 7.18 -14.18 26.38
C ARG A 107 6.10 -13.41 25.61
N ILE A 108 6.41 -12.91 24.41
CA ILE A 108 5.43 -12.28 23.53
C ILE A 108 4.27 -13.24 23.24
N GLY A 109 4.56 -14.48 22.81
CA GLY A 109 3.53 -15.46 22.47
C GLY A 109 2.68 -15.94 23.65
N GLN A 110 3.24 -16.00 24.86
CA GLN A 110 2.51 -16.46 26.06
C GLN A 110 1.68 -15.36 26.71
N LYS A 111 2.15 -14.11 26.65
CA LYS A 111 1.58 -13.00 27.42
C LYS A 111 0.77 -12.02 26.58
N THR A 112 0.83 -12.12 25.26
CA THR A 112 0.14 -11.18 24.36
C THR A 112 -0.53 -11.95 23.22
N GLY A 113 -1.36 -11.26 22.44
CA GLY A 113 -1.82 -11.74 21.14
C GLY A 113 -0.85 -11.43 20.00
N GLY A 114 0.38 -11.00 20.32
CA GLY A 114 1.44 -10.64 19.39
C GLY A 114 1.83 -9.15 19.46
N ILE A 115 3.11 -8.89 19.25
CA ILE A 115 3.69 -7.56 19.02
C ILE A 115 4.44 -7.63 17.70
N ARG A 116 4.12 -6.73 16.76
CA ARG A 116 4.72 -6.73 15.43
C ARG A 116 5.07 -5.32 14.95
N PRO A 117 6.19 -5.13 14.25
CA PRO A 117 6.46 -3.89 13.54
C PRO A 117 5.50 -3.74 12.36
N HIS A 118 5.16 -2.50 12.03
CA HIS A 118 4.36 -2.13 10.87
C HIS A 118 4.81 -0.78 10.33
N LEU A 119 5.17 -0.72 9.04
CA LEU A 119 5.46 0.55 8.38
C LEU A 119 4.18 1.18 7.85
N PHE A 120 3.89 2.38 8.31
CA PHE A 120 2.81 3.22 7.84
C PHE A 120 3.40 4.31 6.96
N ILE A 121 3.11 4.30 5.65
CA ILE A 121 3.60 5.31 4.69
C ILE A 121 2.46 5.63 3.73
N TYR A 122 1.85 6.80 3.92
CA TYR A 122 0.72 7.28 3.11
C TYR A 122 0.88 8.75 2.79
N GLN A 123 0.47 9.18 1.59
CA GLN A 123 0.45 10.59 1.24
C GLN A 123 -0.51 11.35 2.17
N VAL A 124 -0.12 12.53 2.63
CA VAL A 124 -1.05 13.43 3.32
C VAL A 124 -1.84 14.20 2.28
N LYS A 125 -3.16 14.26 2.45
CA LYS A 125 -4.05 14.92 1.50
C LYS A 125 -3.64 16.38 1.30
N ASP A 126 -3.61 16.82 0.04
CA ASP A 126 -3.33 18.20 -0.36
C ASP A 126 -1.97 18.76 0.14
N LYS A 127 -1.00 17.89 0.44
CA LYS A 127 0.36 18.27 0.85
C LYS A 127 1.42 17.52 0.03
N ASP A 128 2.56 18.18 -0.19
CA ASP A 128 3.76 17.58 -0.81
C ASP A 128 4.60 16.78 0.20
N LYS A 129 3.94 16.08 1.12
CA LYS A 129 4.59 15.21 2.10
C LYS A 129 3.75 14.01 2.47
N CYS A 130 4.39 12.96 2.97
CA CYS A 130 3.73 11.78 3.47
C CYS A 130 3.68 11.75 5.00
N ALA A 131 2.79 10.93 5.55
CA ALA A 131 2.85 10.47 6.92
C ALA A 131 3.60 9.14 6.93
N ALA A 132 4.79 9.12 7.53
CA ALA A 132 5.69 7.97 7.56
C ALA A 132 6.05 7.61 9.00
N ARG A 133 5.64 6.42 9.45
CA ARG A 133 5.83 5.96 10.83
C ARG A 133 6.22 4.49 10.91
N LEU A 134 7.11 4.14 11.85
CA LEU A 134 7.30 2.78 12.30
C LEU A 134 6.43 2.53 13.52
N PHE A 135 5.40 1.70 13.36
CA PHE A 135 4.53 1.28 14.43
C PHE A 135 4.99 -0.03 15.06
N LEU A 136 5.00 -0.10 16.39
CA LEU A 136 4.90 -1.36 17.13
C LEU A 136 3.43 -1.61 17.46
N ARG A 137 2.82 -2.55 16.74
CA ARG A 137 1.41 -2.93 16.87
C ARG A 137 1.30 -4.10 17.83
N ALA A 138 0.62 -3.89 18.95
CA ALA A 138 0.47 -4.85 20.02
C ALA A 138 -1.01 -5.07 20.34
N LYS A 139 -1.32 -6.29 20.78
CA LYS A 139 -2.64 -6.61 21.33
C LYS A 139 -2.52 -7.59 22.47
N ALA A 140 -3.39 -7.47 23.47
CA ALA A 140 -3.44 -8.40 24.59
C ALA A 140 -4.87 -8.49 25.14
N LEU A 141 -5.17 -9.57 25.86
CA LEU A 141 -6.36 -9.59 26.70
C LEU A 141 -6.20 -8.55 27.81
N SER A 142 -7.28 -7.90 28.25
CA SER A 142 -7.23 -6.84 29.27
C SER A 142 -6.36 -7.18 30.50
N PRO A 143 -6.48 -8.37 31.13
CA PRO A 143 -5.65 -8.70 32.29
C PRO A 143 -4.15 -8.80 32.00
N GLN A 144 -3.76 -8.95 30.73
CA GLN A 144 -2.38 -9.07 30.28
C GLN A 144 -1.79 -7.75 29.76
N VAL A 145 -2.57 -6.67 29.68
CA VAL A 145 -2.08 -5.35 29.24
C VAL A 145 -0.87 -4.86 30.05
N PRO A 146 -0.81 -5.00 31.40
CA PRO A 146 0.38 -4.61 32.14
C PRO A 146 1.65 -5.32 31.65
N GLU A 147 1.56 -6.61 31.36
CA GLU A 147 2.68 -7.41 30.87
C GLU A 147 3.05 -7.04 29.42
N MET A 148 2.05 -6.75 28.57
CA MET A 148 2.28 -6.23 27.22
C MET A 148 3.06 -4.91 27.25
N LEU A 149 2.70 -3.99 28.14
CA LEU A 149 3.41 -2.71 28.31
C LEU A 149 4.84 -2.91 28.80
N GLU A 150 5.08 -3.84 29.73
CA GLU A 150 6.44 -4.17 30.17
C GLU A 150 7.30 -4.80 29.07
N ILE A 151 6.70 -5.61 28.18
CA ILE A 151 7.40 -6.11 26.99
C ILE A 151 7.70 -4.96 26.02
N LEU A 152 6.75 -4.05 25.77
CA LEU A 152 6.95 -2.88 24.91
C LEU A 152 8.08 -1.98 25.44
N LYS A 153 8.08 -1.66 26.75
CA LYS A 153 9.18 -0.94 27.41
C LYS A 153 10.51 -1.65 27.17
N GLU A 154 10.53 -2.98 27.25
CA GLU A 154 11.77 -3.73 27.09
C GLU A 154 12.33 -3.69 25.66
N VAL A 155 11.48 -3.90 24.66
CA VAL A 155 11.92 -3.88 23.25
C VAL A 155 12.26 -2.47 22.79
N ILE A 156 11.63 -1.43 23.35
CA ILE A 156 11.91 -0.02 23.02
C ILE A 156 13.16 0.50 23.76
N PHE A 157 13.33 0.24 25.05
CA PHE A 157 14.40 0.87 25.83
C PHE A 157 15.66 0.02 25.95
N PHE A 158 15.56 -1.29 25.72
CA PHE A 158 16.68 -2.22 25.92
C PHE A 158 16.90 -3.18 24.75
N PRO A 159 16.78 -2.77 23.48
CA PRO A 159 17.05 -3.69 22.36
C PRO A 159 18.50 -4.12 22.34
N GLN A 160 18.76 -5.30 21.75
CA GLN A 160 20.10 -5.82 21.54
C GLN A 160 20.33 -6.16 20.06
N PHE A 161 21.11 -5.32 19.38
CA PHE A 161 21.40 -5.45 17.94
C PHE A 161 22.73 -6.15 17.62
N ASN A 162 23.57 -6.45 18.62
CA ASN A 162 24.94 -6.93 18.41
C ASN A 162 25.07 -8.42 18.03
N ASN A 163 23.97 -9.16 17.94
CA ASN A 163 23.96 -10.56 17.52
C ASN A 163 24.04 -10.68 15.99
N LYS A 164 25.26 -10.76 15.46
CA LYS A 164 25.56 -10.83 14.02
C LYS A 164 24.84 -11.99 13.34
N GLU A 165 24.93 -13.19 13.92
CA GLU A 165 24.37 -14.41 13.35
C GLU A 165 22.85 -14.30 13.21
N ARG A 166 22.18 -13.80 14.25
CA ARG A 166 20.74 -13.61 14.24
C ARG A 166 20.30 -12.55 13.26
N PHE A 167 21.02 -11.42 13.18
CA PHE A 167 20.71 -10.37 12.20
C PHE A 167 20.88 -10.88 10.76
N LEU A 168 21.98 -11.58 10.47
CA LEU A 168 22.20 -12.19 9.16
C LEU A 168 21.09 -13.17 8.80
N GLN A 169 20.59 -13.97 9.75
CA GLN A 169 19.44 -14.83 9.52
C GLN A 169 18.20 -14.02 9.13
N ILE A 170 17.82 -13.00 9.91
CA ILE A 170 16.67 -12.11 9.63
C ILE A 170 16.79 -11.48 8.24
N LEU A 171 17.98 -11.00 7.90
CA LEU A 171 18.28 -10.34 6.64
C LEU A 171 18.20 -11.31 5.45
N LEU A 172 18.75 -12.51 5.57
CA LEU A 172 18.67 -13.54 4.54
C LEU A 172 17.23 -14.04 4.34
N GLU A 173 16.47 -14.20 5.43
CA GLU A 173 15.05 -14.51 5.38
C GLU A 173 14.25 -13.42 4.66
N GLU A 174 14.53 -12.14 4.94
CA GLU A 174 13.85 -11.01 4.29
C GLU A 174 14.16 -10.95 2.80
N LYS A 175 15.44 -11.13 2.44
CA LYS A 175 15.86 -11.20 1.03
C LYS A 175 15.16 -12.36 0.30
N ALA A 176 15.17 -13.55 0.90
CA ALA A 176 14.54 -14.74 0.30
C ALA A 176 13.01 -14.61 0.21
N ARG A 177 12.37 -13.96 1.17
CA ARG A 177 10.93 -13.63 1.14
C ARG A 177 10.63 -12.70 -0.04
N TYR A 178 11.46 -11.67 -0.25
CA TYR A 178 11.30 -10.76 -1.38
C TYR A 178 11.50 -11.49 -2.72
N GLU A 179 12.56 -12.29 -2.87
CA GLU A 179 12.83 -13.10 -4.06
C GLU A 179 11.66 -14.02 -4.41
N ARG A 180 11.09 -14.69 -3.41
CA ARG A 180 9.92 -15.56 -3.57
C ARG A 180 8.69 -14.78 -4.04
N ASN A 181 8.56 -13.52 -3.62
CA ASN A 181 7.41 -12.68 -3.93
C ASN A 181 7.51 -11.96 -5.28
N LEU A 182 8.69 -11.89 -5.90
CA LEU A 182 8.90 -11.23 -7.21
C LEU A 182 7.89 -11.69 -8.28
N ILE A 183 7.57 -12.98 -8.31
CA ILE A 183 6.62 -13.55 -9.26
C ILE A 183 5.17 -13.39 -8.77
N PRO A 184 4.72 -13.99 -7.63
CA PRO A 184 3.32 -13.93 -7.25
C PRO A 184 2.81 -12.50 -6.98
N LEU A 185 3.68 -11.54 -6.64
CA LEU A 185 3.33 -10.14 -6.39
C LEU A 185 3.94 -9.15 -7.41
N GLY A 186 4.35 -9.61 -8.60
CA GLY A 186 5.02 -8.76 -9.60
C GLY A 186 4.24 -7.50 -9.99
N HIS A 187 2.92 -7.58 -10.07
CA HIS A 187 2.05 -6.43 -10.34
C HIS A 187 2.06 -5.36 -9.23
N GLU A 188 2.09 -5.75 -7.96
CA GLU A 188 2.20 -4.81 -6.83
C GLU A 188 3.59 -4.18 -6.73
N ILE A 189 4.63 -4.96 -7.05
CA ILE A 189 6.01 -4.47 -7.12
C ILE A 189 6.14 -3.44 -8.24
N LEU A 190 5.58 -3.72 -9.42
CA LEU A 190 5.52 -2.74 -10.52
C LEU A 190 4.73 -1.49 -10.14
N ARG A 191 3.58 -1.64 -9.48
CA ARG A 191 2.79 -0.51 -9.00
C ARG A 191 3.59 0.36 -8.03
N THR A 192 4.31 -0.26 -7.09
CA THR A 192 5.18 0.46 -6.14
C THR A 192 6.29 1.21 -6.89
N ARG A 193 6.95 0.54 -7.85
CA ARG A 193 7.98 1.15 -8.70
C ARG A 193 7.45 2.32 -9.52
N LEU A 194 6.24 2.23 -10.07
CA LEU A 194 5.56 3.34 -10.76
C LEU A 194 5.25 4.50 -9.81
N CYS A 195 4.59 4.21 -8.69
CA CYS A 195 4.16 5.23 -7.72
C CYS A 195 5.34 6.01 -7.12
N SER A 196 6.55 5.42 -7.12
CA SER A 196 7.78 6.08 -6.68
C SER A 196 8.13 7.39 -7.41
N HIS A 197 7.53 7.62 -8.58
CA HIS A 197 7.73 8.83 -9.37
C HIS A 197 6.74 9.95 -9.03
N PHE A 198 5.61 9.65 -8.37
CA PHE A 198 4.48 10.58 -8.32
C PHE A 198 4.23 11.20 -6.95
N SER A 199 4.91 10.72 -5.90
CA SER A 199 4.77 11.26 -4.55
C SER A 199 5.90 10.82 -3.62
N GLU A 200 6.12 11.58 -2.55
CA GLU A 200 7.06 11.21 -1.49
C GLU A 200 6.68 9.85 -0.87
N SER A 201 5.38 9.61 -0.61
CA SER A 201 4.91 8.34 -0.07
C SER A 201 5.20 7.16 -1.02
N GLY A 202 5.04 7.35 -2.34
CA GLY A 202 5.38 6.34 -3.33
C GLY A 202 6.88 6.02 -3.31
N TRP A 203 7.73 7.04 -3.23
CA TRP A 203 9.18 6.87 -3.16
C TRP A 203 9.61 6.16 -1.86
N ALA A 204 9.07 6.59 -0.71
CA ALA A 204 9.37 5.98 0.59
C ALA A 204 8.93 4.50 0.65
N ASN A 205 7.80 4.17 0.02
CA ASN A 205 7.37 2.77 -0.14
C ASN A 205 8.34 1.98 -1.05
N GLU A 206 8.84 2.57 -2.14
CA GLU A 206 9.84 1.91 -3.00
C GLU A 206 11.17 1.65 -2.26
N MET A 207 11.57 2.54 -1.34
CA MET A 207 12.77 2.39 -0.52
C MET A 207 12.65 1.33 0.59
N THR A 208 11.43 1.03 1.04
CA THR A 208 11.18 0.14 2.19
C THR A 208 10.55 -1.20 1.83
N ARG A 209 9.93 -1.32 0.65
CA ARG A 209 9.27 -2.56 0.19
C ARG A 209 9.27 -2.75 -1.33
N GLY A 210 10.03 -1.94 -2.07
CA GLY A 210 10.11 -1.98 -3.53
C GLY A 210 11.38 -2.63 -4.07
N ILE A 211 11.62 -2.45 -5.38
CA ILE A 211 12.81 -3.01 -6.04
C ILE A 211 14.09 -2.40 -5.48
N SER A 212 14.08 -1.10 -5.17
CA SER A 212 15.20 -0.40 -4.54
C SER A 212 15.52 -1.00 -3.18
N TYR A 213 14.50 -1.32 -2.37
CA TYR A 213 14.67 -2.06 -1.13
C TYR A 213 15.31 -3.43 -1.37
N PHE A 214 14.85 -4.20 -2.36
CA PHE A 214 15.45 -5.49 -2.69
C PHE A 214 16.93 -5.39 -3.09
N LEU A 215 17.28 -4.41 -3.92
CA LEU A 215 18.69 -4.15 -4.28
C LEU A 215 19.51 -3.73 -3.05
N PHE A 216 18.93 -2.96 -2.13
CA PHE A 216 19.53 -2.64 -0.86
C PHE A 216 19.78 -3.89 -0.01
N LEU A 217 18.80 -4.80 0.12
CA LEU A 217 18.98 -6.07 0.83
C LEU A 217 20.14 -6.90 0.26
N LYS A 218 20.27 -7.00 -1.07
CA LYS A 218 21.39 -7.70 -1.72
C LYS A 218 22.74 -7.10 -1.31
N LYS A 219 22.85 -5.77 -1.29
CA LYS A 219 24.07 -5.07 -0.88
C LYS A 219 24.34 -5.22 0.61
N LEU A 220 23.31 -5.10 1.44
CA LEU A 220 23.43 -5.19 2.89
C LEU A 220 23.86 -6.59 3.35
N VAL A 221 23.45 -7.66 2.66
CA VAL A 221 23.92 -9.02 2.96
C VAL A 221 25.44 -9.13 2.83
N GLU A 222 26.01 -8.58 1.77
CA GLU A 222 27.47 -8.60 1.56
C GLU A 222 28.18 -7.68 2.55
N LEU A 223 27.61 -6.51 2.83
CA LEU A 223 28.15 -5.58 3.82
C LEU A 223 28.15 -6.20 5.22
N ALA A 224 27.06 -6.84 5.66
CA ALA A 224 26.97 -7.45 6.99
C ALA A 224 27.92 -8.65 7.18
N LYS A 225 28.29 -9.35 6.10
CA LYS A 225 29.33 -10.39 6.15
C LYS A 225 30.71 -9.80 6.37
N ASN A 226 31.04 -8.75 5.61
CA ASN A 226 32.38 -8.18 5.49
C ASN A 226 32.70 -7.09 6.53
N ASP A 227 31.71 -6.27 6.89
CA ASP A 227 31.80 -5.17 7.85
C ASP A 227 30.56 -5.13 8.75
N TRP A 228 30.50 -6.06 9.69
CA TRP A 228 29.41 -6.11 10.66
C TRP A 228 29.36 -4.88 11.58
N ASN A 229 30.53 -4.34 11.95
CA ASN A 229 30.59 -3.23 12.90
C ASN A 229 30.00 -1.95 12.30
N GLY A 230 30.27 -1.68 11.01
CA GLY A 230 29.62 -0.57 10.30
C GLY A 230 28.11 -0.74 10.19
N VAL A 231 27.62 -1.95 9.90
CA VAL A 231 26.17 -2.24 9.85
C VAL A 231 25.51 -2.07 11.21
N LEU A 232 26.13 -2.60 12.27
CA LEU A 232 25.65 -2.48 13.64
C LEU A 232 25.58 -1.00 14.06
N HIS A 233 26.62 -0.23 13.77
CA HIS A 233 26.65 1.20 14.07
C HIS A 233 25.50 1.95 13.38
N ASN A 234 25.28 1.71 12.08
CA ASN A 234 24.18 2.32 11.34
C ASN A 234 22.81 1.95 11.94
N ILE A 235 22.59 0.68 12.28
CA ILE A 235 21.33 0.21 12.89
C ILE A 235 21.09 0.93 14.23
N GLN A 236 22.12 1.03 15.06
CA GLN A 236 22.01 1.68 16.37
C GLN A 236 21.73 3.17 16.22
N GLN A 237 22.47 3.86 15.36
CA GLN A 237 22.25 5.29 15.12
C GLN A 237 20.84 5.57 14.59
N ILE A 238 20.40 4.83 13.57
CA ILE A 238 19.06 4.99 13.00
C ILE A 238 17.98 4.69 14.04
N TYR A 239 18.21 3.68 14.90
CA TYR A 239 17.29 3.36 15.97
C TYR A 239 17.17 4.51 17.00
N ASP A 240 18.31 5.06 17.43
CA ASP A 240 18.35 6.17 18.36
C ASP A 240 17.67 7.44 17.79
N ASP A 241 17.75 7.65 16.47
CA ASP A 241 17.03 8.72 15.77
C ASP A 241 15.51 8.48 15.72
N ILE A 242 15.07 7.23 15.53
CA ILE A 242 13.64 6.86 15.45
C ILE A 242 12.95 6.98 16.81
N VAL A 243 13.59 6.50 17.89
CA VAL A 243 12.97 6.49 19.23
C VAL A 243 12.99 7.90 19.81
N ASN A 244 11.96 8.67 19.47
CA ASN A 244 11.78 10.05 19.90
C ASN A 244 10.31 10.31 20.22
N LYS A 245 10.04 11.14 21.23
CA LYS A 245 8.70 11.56 21.64
C LYS A 245 8.07 12.51 20.62
N ARG A 246 8.89 13.28 19.91
CA ARG A 246 8.40 14.18 18.86
C ARG A 246 7.76 13.39 17.72
N GLY A 247 6.51 13.73 17.38
CA GLY A 247 5.76 13.05 16.32
C GLY A 247 5.22 11.66 16.71
N LEU A 248 5.36 11.29 18.00
CA LEU A 248 4.88 10.04 18.57
C LEU A 248 3.35 9.98 18.53
N ILE A 249 2.83 8.91 17.93
CA ILE A 249 1.40 8.62 17.88
C ILE A 249 1.13 7.34 18.65
N LEU A 250 0.13 7.38 19.53
CA LEU A 250 -0.46 6.17 20.09
C LEU A 250 -1.86 6.02 19.52
N ASN A 251 -2.15 4.86 18.95
CA ASN A 251 -3.50 4.50 18.54
C ASN A 251 -4.01 3.39 19.47
N ILE A 252 -5.08 3.68 20.19
CA ILE A 252 -5.64 2.80 21.22
C ILE A 252 -7.07 2.47 20.85
N THR A 253 -7.40 1.19 20.79
CA THR A 253 -8.78 0.73 20.59
C THR A 253 -9.14 -0.23 21.70
N ALA A 254 -10.03 0.22 22.59
CA ALA A 254 -10.53 -0.52 23.73
C ALA A 254 -11.75 0.23 24.31
N PRO A 255 -12.60 -0.45 25.11
CA PRO A 255 -13.60 0.22 25.94
C PRO A 255 -12.99 1.28 26.87
N GLN A 256 -13.74 2.35 27.13
CA GLN A 256 -13.33 3.48 27.99
C GLN A 256 -12.87 3.07 29.39
N ASP A 257 -13.50 2.06 30.00
CA ASP A 257 -13.15 1.54 31.32
C ASP A 257 -11.77 0.84 31.31
N GLU A 258 -11.46 0.09 30.26
CA GLU A 258 -10.14 -0.53 30.07
C GLU A 258 -9.03 0.51 29.88
N MET A 259 -9.30 1.57 29.11
CA MET A 259 -8.36 2.69 28.98
C MET A 259 -8.04 3.32 30.34
N ARG A 260 -9.06 3.59 31.18
CA ARG A 260 -8.87 4.17 32.52
C ARG A 260 -8.01 3.30 33.44
N ILE A 261 -8.12 1.97 33.35
CA ILE A 261 -7.32 1.03 34.17
C ILE A 261 -5.83 1.10 33.82
N HIS A 262 -5.51 1.33 32.54
CA HIS A 262 -4.14 1.24 32.03
C HIS A 262 -3.48 2.60 31.75
N GLU A 263 -4.25 3.69 31.82
CA GLU A 263 -3.85 5.06 31.51
C GLU A 263 -2.53 5.46 32.17
N ALA A 264 -2.40 5.32 33.48
CA ALA A 264 -1.19 5.71 34.21
C ALA A 264 0.07 4.99 33.67
N ARG A 265 -0.02 3.69 33.38
CA ARG A 265 1.11 2.90 32.85
C ARG A 265 1.44 3.24 31.41
N LEU A 266 0.44 3.57 30.60
CA LEU A 266 0.63 4.06 29.24
C LEU A 266 1.37 5.39 29.26
N PHE A 267 0.95 6.29 30.13
CA PHE A 267 1.55 7.59 30.31
C PHE A 267 2.99 7.50 30.81
N GLU A 268 3.29 6.63 31.77
CA GLU A 268 4.67 6.34 32.17
C GLU A 268 5.55 5.84 31.01
N LEU A 269 5.01 5.01 30.12
CA LEU A 269 5.73 4.55 28.93
C LEU A 269 6.01 5.71 27.97
N ILE A 270 5.04 6.59 27.73
CA ILE A 270 5.21 7.78 26.87
C ILE A 270 6.26 8.72 27.47
N ASP A 271 6.17 8.98 28.77
CA ASP A 271 7.03 9.95 29.46
C ASP A 271 8.50 9.47 29.49
N ALA A 272 8.73 8.16 29.44
CA ALA A 272 10.06 7.57 29.36
C ALA A 272 10.72 7.65 27.97
N ILE A 273 9.97 7.98 26.91
CA ILE A 273 10.53 8.14 25.56
C ILE A 273 11.31 9.46 25.50
N PRO A 274 12.58 9.45 25.03
CA PRO A 274 13.40 10.66 24.98
C PRO A 274 12.83 11.70 24.02
N ASN A 275 13.12 12.97 24.28
CA ASN A 275 12.71 14.08 23.43
C ASN A 275 13.97 14.75 22.85
N ASN A 276 14.39 14.31 21.66
CA ASN A 276 15.60 14.79 21.00
C ASN A 276 15.28 15.92 20.00
N GLU A 277 16.18 16.91 19.87
CA GLU A 277 16.06 18.03 18.91
C GLU A 277 16.43 17.63 17.46
N GLY A 278 15.92 18.36 16.46
CA GLY A 278 16.36 18.26 15.04
C GLY A 278 15.55 17.31 14.14
N TYR A 279 14.26 17.61 13.88
CA TYR A 279 13.28 16.56 13.56
C TYR A 279 12.61 16.56 12.18
N GLU A 280 13.00 17.36 11.19
CA GLU A 280 12.32 17.27 9.88
C GLU A 280 13.31 17.24 8.73
N LYS A 281 13.50 16.03 8.18
CA LYS A 281 14.21 15.75 6.94
C LYS A 281 13.20 15.69 5.81
N ILE A 282 13.57 16.30 4.69
CA ILE A 282 12.77 16.28 3.46
C ILE A 282 13.32 15.16 2.57
N TRP A 283 12.45 14.29 2.07
CA TRP A 283 12.86 13.25 1.14
C TRP A 283 12.57 13.66 -0.29
N GLN A 284 13.64 13.68 -1.11
CA GLN A 284 13.51 13.91 -2.55
C GLN A 284 13.75 12.61 -3.31
N ALA A 285 12.77 12.23 -4.13
CA ALA A 285 12.87 11.10 -5.04
C ALA A 285 13.92 11.38 -6.12
N SER A 286 14.80 10.42 -6.39
CA SER A 286 15.79 10.53 -7.47
C SER A 286 16.29 9.17 -7.93
N GLY A 287 16.61 9.05 -9.22
CA GLY A 287 17.46 7.95 -9.73
C GLY A 287 16.72 6.71 -10.25
N ILE A 288 15.40 6.75 -10.41
CA ILE A 288 14.64 5.66 -11.05
C ILE A 288 14.29 6.08 -12.49
N PRO A 289 14.62 5.27 -13.52
CA PRO A 289 14.31 5.61 -14.92
C PRO A 289 12.80 5.59 -15.19
N GLU A 290 12.25 6.51 -15.98
CA GLU A 290 10.80 6.50 -16.29
C GLU A 290 10.34 5.23 -17.03
N PHE A 291 11.12 4.79 -18.01
CA PHE A 291 10.86 3.61 -18.83
C PHE A 291 11.85 2.51 -18.46
N GLU A 292 11.37 1.46 -17.79
CA GLU A 292 12.22 0.44 -17.19
C GLU A 292 11.69 -0.97 -17.40
N ALA A 293 12.57 -1.89 -17.76
CA ALA A 293 12.31 -3.32 -17.83
C ALA A 293 13.18 -4.06 -16.81
N LEU A 294 12.51 -4.83 -15.96
CA LEU A 294 13.08 -5.63 -14.90
C LEU A 294 13.12 -7.09 -15.37
N SER A 295 14.32 -7.64 -15.55
CA SER A 295 14.46 -9.03 -15.98
C SER A 295 14.20 -9.99 -14.82
N ILE A 296 13.31 -10.96 -15.06
CA ILE A 296 12.94 -12.02 -14.13
C ILE A 296 12.94 -13.39 -14.82
N SER A 297 13.18 -14.46 -14.06
CA SER A 297 13.00 -15.84 -14.55
C SER A 297 11.51 -16.23 -14.41
N SER A 298 10.74 -16.09 -15.49
CA SER A 298 9.29 -16.31 -15.51
C SER A 298 8.82 -16.83 -16.87
N ARG A 299 7.60 -17.35 -16.94
CA ARG A 299 6.91 -17.66 -18.22
C ARG A 299 5.84 -16.61 -18.59
N VAL A 300 5.61 -15.67 -17.69
CA VAL A 300 4.58 -14.63 -17.79
C VAL A 300 5.19 -13.28 -17.43
N ASN A 301 4.54 -12.23 -17.90
CA ASN A 301 4.97 -10.85 -17.74
C ASN A 301 4.07 -10.12 -16.73
N TYR A 302 4.56 -8.96 -16.33
CA TYR A 302 3.78 -7.94 -15.64
C TYR A 302 4.07 -6.62 -16.36
N VAL A 303 3.01 -5.89 -16.68
CA VAL A 303 3.11 -4.65 -17.45
C VAL A 303 2.43 -3.56 -16.65
N GLY A 304 3.14 -2.46 -16.40
CA GLY A 304 2.65 -1.33 -15.66
C GLY A 304 2.74 -0.04 -16.47
N LYS A 305 1.69 0.78 -16.44
CA LYS A 305 1.70 2.15 -16.97
C LYS A 305 1.04 3.09 -15.96
N GLY A 306 1.64 4.25 -15.69
CA GLY A 306 1.08 5.18 -14.71
C GLY A 306 1.48 6.63 -14.92
N ALA A 307 0.78 7.52 -14.25
CA ALA A 307 1.05 8.96 -14.23
C ALA A 307 0.50 9.61 -12.95
N SER A 308 0.94 10.83 -12.63
CA SER A 308 0.27 11.70 -11.66
C SER A 308 -0.88 12.44 -12.36
N LEU A 309 -2.13 12.13 -12.04
CA LEU A 309 -3.28 12.84 -12.62
C LEU A 309 -3.35 14.30 -12.14
N TYR A 310 -2.87 14.59 -10.93
CA TYR A 310 -2.87 15.95 -10.38
C TYR A 310 -1.90 16.87 -11.13
N GLU A 311 -0.72 16.38 -11.48
CA GLU A 311 0.22 17.11 -12.37
C GLU A 311 -0.34 17.29 -13.79
N LEU A 312 -1.26 16.42 -14.20
CA LEU A 312 -2.00 16.53 -15.47
C LEU A 312 -3.22 17.47 -15.37
N GLY A 313 -3.42 18.13 -14.23
CA GLY A 313 -4.50 19.11 -14.02
C GLY A 313 -5.82 18.51 -13.58
N TYR A 314 -5.87 17.21 -13.27
CA TYR A 314 -7.07 16.59 -12.70
C TYR A 314 -7.28 17.06 -11.26
N ARG A 315 -8.53 17.33 -10.89
CA ARG A 315 -8.93 17.46 -9.49
C ARG A 315 -9.79 16.27 -9.13
N ALA A 316 -9.47 15.62 -8.02
CA ALA A 316 -10.19 14.42 -7.63
C ALA A 316 -11.68 14.70 -7.40
N HIS A 317 -12.49 13.82 -7.94
CA HIS A 317 -13.93 13.75 -7.75
C HIS A 317 -14.31 12.28 -7.53
N GLY A 318 -15.26 12.00 -6.64
CA GLY A 318 -15.58 10.64 -6.21
C GLY A 318 -16.05 9.69 -7.30
N SER A 319 -16.55 10.22 -8.41
CA SER A 319 -16.83 9.44 -9.61
C SER A 319 -15.64 8.62 -10.11
N VAL A 320 -14.40 9.04 -9.85
CA VAL A 320 -13.20 8.28 -10.27
C VAL A 320 -13.17 6.86 -9.71
N LEU A 321 -13.69 6.65 -8.50
CA LEU A 321 -13.74 5.32 -7.88
C LEU A 321 -14.71 4.40 -8.63
N VAL A 322 -15.85 4.94 -9.06
CA VAL A 322 -16.83 4.23 -9.91
C VAL A 322 -16.23 3.94 -11.28
N ILE A 323 -15.59 4.93 -11.91
CA ILE A 323 -15.05 4.84 -13.26
C ILE A 323 -13.89 3.84 -13.34
N THR A 324 -12.97 3.86 -12.37
CA THR A 324 -11.83 2.93 -12.33
C THR A 324 -12.27 1.50 -12.02
N ASN A 325 -13.25 1.30 -11.13
CA ASN A 325 -13.90 0.00 -10.91
C ASN A 325 -14.58 -0.51 -12.18
N TYR A 326 -15.26 0.37 -12.92
CA TYR A 326 -15.91 0.03 -14.19
C TYR A 326 -14.88 -0.38 -15.24
N LEU A 327 -13.81 0.41 -15.44
CA LEU A 327 -12.69 0.08 -16.34
C LEU A 327 -12.09 -1.29 -16.04
N ARG A 328 -11.83 -1.57 -14.75
CA ARG A 328 -11.25 -2.84 -14.30
C ARG A 328 -12.14 -4.04 -14.65
N ASN A 329 -13.44 -3.92 -14.39
CA ASN A 329 -14.38 -5.03 -14.50
C ASN A 329 -14.96 -5.21 -15.91
N THR A 330 -14.76 -4.25 -16.82
CA THR A 330 -15.24 -4.29 -18.21
C THR A 330 -14.06 -4.29 -19.18
N TRP A 331 -13.63 -3.11 -19.63
CA TRP A 331 -12.60 -2.93 -20.66
C TRP A 331 -11.32 -3.74 -20.42
N LEU A 332 -10.71 -3.60 -19.23
CA LEU A 332 -9.44 -4.27 -18.92
C LEU A 332 -9.63 -5.78 -18.73
N TRP A 333 -10.75 -6.20 -18.14
CA TRP A 333 -11.10 -7.61 -18.03
C TRP A 333 -11.25 -8.26 -19.41
N ASP A 334 -12.02 -7.65 -20.30
CA ASP A 334 -12.29 -8.21 -21.62
C ASP A 334 -11.04 -8.21 -22.50
N LYS A 335 -10.32 -7.08 -22.55
CA LYS A 335 -9.16 -6.94 -23.45
C LYS A 335 -7.93 -7.69 -22.97
N ILE A 336 -7.58 -7.58 -21.69
CA ILE A 336 -6.30 -8.10 -21.21
C ILE A 336 -6.46 -9.53 -20.68
N ARG A 337 -7.56 -9.85 -20.00
CA ARG A 337 -7.78 -11.20 -19.47
C ARG A 337 -8.50 -12.13 -20.46
N VAL A 338 -9.68 -11.77 -20.95
CA VAL A 338 -10.48 -12.68 -21.81
C VAL A 338 -9.84 -12.84 -23.19
N GLN A 339 -9.53 -11.73 -23.87
CA GLN A 339 -8.95 -11.74 -25.22
C GLN A 339 -7.42 -11.91 -25.18
N GLY A 340 -6.74 -11.24 -24.24
CA GLY A 340 -5.29 -11.27 -24.11
C GLY A 340 -4.74 -12.50 -23.37
N GLY A 341 -5.55 -13.21 -22.58
CA GLY A 341 -5.13 -14.41 -21.86
C GLY A 341 -4.31 -14.15 -20.59
N ALA A 342 -4.21 -12.90 -20.12
CA ALA A 342 -3.60 -12.61 -18.83
C ALA A 342 -4.46 -13.14 -17.67
N TYR A 343 -3.87 -13.37 -16.50
CA TYR A 343 -4.67 -13.72 -15.33
C TYR A 343 -5.45 -12.53 -14.77
N GLY A 344 -4.95 -11.30 -14.87
CA GLY A 344 -5.69 -10.15 -14.37
C GLY A 344 -5.15 -8.82 -14.90
N ALA A 345 -5.98 -7.79 -14.77
CA ALA A 345 -5.63 -6.41 -15.07
C ALA A 345 -6.34 -5.48 -14.10
N PHE A 346 -5.69 -4.38 -13.75
CA PHE A 346 -6.15 -3.46 -12.73
C PHE A 346 -5.94 -2.02 -13.18
N CYS A 347 -6.85 -1.15 -12.77
CA CYS A 347 -6.70 0.30 -12.79
C CYS A 347 -6.89 0.78 -11.36
N ILE A 348 -5.84 1.35 -10.77
CA ILE A 348 -5.85 1.85 -9.39
C ILE A 348 -5.58 3.34 -9.44
N PHE A 349 -6.43 4.12 -8.78
CA PHE A 349 -6.21 5.54 -8.54
C PHE A 349 -6.08 5.77 -7.03
N ASP A 350 -4.95 6.33 -6.61
CA ASP A 350 -4.77 6.82 -5.25
C ASP A 350 -5.12 8.30 -5.20
N ARG A 351 -6.25 8.63 -4.58
CA ARG A 351 -6.72 10.02 -4.45
C ARG A 351 -5.89 10.89 -3.52
N LEU A 352 -5.02 10.33 -2.68
CA LEU A 352 -4.18 11.15 -1.81
C LEU A 352 -2.95 11.64 -2.57
N SER A 353 -2.33 10.77 -3.37
CA SER A 353 -1.16 11.11 -4.20
C SER A 353 -1.51 11.59 -5.61
N GLY A 354 -2.70 11.32 -6.12
CA GLY A 354 -3.08 11.56 -7.51
C GLY A 354 -2.51 10.53 -8.49
N ALA A 355 -1.80 9.51 -8.01
CA ALA A 355 -1.22 8.48 -8.86
C ALA A 355 -2.31 7.58 -9.46
N ILE A 356 -2.32 7.44 -10.79
CA ILE A 356 -3.05 6.39 -11.49
C ILE A 356 -2.07 5.34 -12.01
N CYS A 357 -2.40 4.07 -11.82
CA CYS A 357 -1.61 2.94 -12.29
C CYS A 357 -2.51 1.91 -12.96
N PHE A 358 -2.15 1.53 -14.17
CA PHE A 358 -2.60 0.34 -14.85
C PHE A 358 -1.55 -0.75 -14.65
N VAL A 359 -1.97 -1.94 -14.22
CA VAL A 359 -1.07 -3.09 -14.07
C VAL A 359 -1.73 -4.37 -14.55
N SER A 360 -0.99 -5.22 -15.26
CA SER A 360 -1.39 -6.57 -15.61
C SER A 360 -0.69 -7.62 -14.73
N TYR A 361 -1.33 -8.78 -14.58
CA TYR A 361 -0.87 -9.86 -13.71
C TYR A 361 -0.84 -11.18 -14.47
N ARG A 362 0.35 -11.80 -14.52
CA ARG A 362 0.65 -13.03 -15.26
C ARG A 362 0.18 -12.94 -16.72
N ASP A 363 0.71 -11.95 -17.40
CA ASP A 363 0.29 -11.53 -18.74
C ASP A 363 1.21 -12.15 -19.81
N PRO A 364 0.70 -12.86 -20.82
CA PRO A 364 1.53 -13.33 -21.93
C PRO A 364 1.97 -12.22 -22.89
N ASN A 365 1.30 -11.06 -22.89
CA ASN A 365 1.56 -9.96 -23.81
C ASN A 365 2.23 -8.77 -23.11
N ILE A 366 2.76 -7.83 -23.90
CA ILE A 366 3.35 -6.59 -23.38
C ILE A 366 2.87 -5.38 -24.17
N LEU A 367 3.12 -5.34 -25.48
CA LEU A 367 2.77 -4.16 -26.29
C LEU A 367 1.25 -4.02 -26.46
N GLU A 368 0.56 -5.14 -26.64
CA GLU A 368 -0.90 -5.23 -26.74
C GLU A 368 -1.57 -4.79 -25.43
N THR A 369 -0.95 -5.09 -24.29
CA THR A 369 -1.43 -4.65 -22.97
C THR A 369 -1.27 -3.14 -22.79
N ILE A 370 -0.14 -2.57 -23.21
CA ILE A 370 0.07 -1.11 -23.21
C ILE A 370 -0.94 -0.44 -24.13
N ASP A 371 -1.19 -1.01 -25.31
CA ASP A 371 -2.18 -0.52 -26.25
C ASP A 371 -3.60 -0.53 -25.65
N ALA A 372 -3.97 -1.60 -24.94
CA ALA A 372 -5.24 -1.67 -24.23
C ALA A 372 -5.34 -0.61 -23.11
N PHE A 373 -4.25 -0.33 -22.38
CA PHE A 373 -4.22 0.76 -21.41
C PHE A 373 -4.48 2.11 -22.09
N ASP A 374 -3.83 2.38 -23.22
CA ASP A 374 -3.93 3.64 -23.95
C ASP A 374 -5.32 3.91 -24.54
N HIS A 375 -5.99 2.86 -24.99
CA HIS A 375 -7.36 2.92 -25.50
C HIS A 375 -8.44 3.00 -24.40
N SER A 376 -8.07 2.94 -23.12
CA SER A 376 -9.03 3.11 -22.02
C SER A 376 -9.75 4.46 -22.06
N SER A 377 -9.05 5.52 -22.49
CA SER A 377 -9.65 6.86 -22.64
C SER A 377 -10.70 6.90 -23.75
N GLU A 378 -10.44 6.24 -24.88
CA GLU A 378 -11.39 6.17 -26.00
C GLU A 378 -12.62 5.33 -25.62
N PHE A 379 -12.40 4.19 -24.95
CA PHE A 379 -13.48 3.37 -24.41
C PHE A 379 -14.42 4.22 -23.56
N LEU A 380 -13.90 4.91 -22.53
CA LEU A 380 -14.70 5.74 -21.63
C LEU A 380 -15.45 6.88 -22.33
N ARG A 381 -14.92 7.41 -23.43
CA ARG A 381 -15.60 8.46 -24.20
C ARG A 381 -16.81 7.93 -24.97
N ASN A 382 -16.69 6.72 -25.51
CA ASN A 382 -17.64 6.14 -26.45
C ASN A 382 -18.66 5.19 -25.80
N ILE A 383 -18.50 4.86 -24.51
CA ILE A 383 -19.46 4.00 -23.80
C ILE A 383 -20.87 4.59 -23.80
N LYS A 384 -21.85 3.70 -23.98
CA LYS A 384 -23.26 3.99 -23.74
C LYS A 384 -23.64 3.34 -22.42
N LEU A 385 -23.59 4.13 -21.34
CA LEU A 385 -24.00 3.68 -20.02
C LEU A 385 -25.52 3.78 -19.92
N ASP A 386 -26.20 2.64 -19.80
CA ASP A 386 -27.57 2.65 -19.33
C ASP A 386 -27.61 2.97 -17.82
N LYS A 387 -28.80 3.38 -17.33
CA LYS A 387 -28.99 3.79 -15.94
C LYS A 387 -28.67 2.65 -14.96
N ARG A 388 -29.00 1.41 -15.32
CA ARG A 388 -28.89 0.25 -14.43
C ARG A 388 -27.43 -0.16 -14.24
N GLU A 389 -26.63 -0.16 -15.30
CA GLU A 389 -25.20 -0.44 -15.23
C GLU A 389 -24.46 0.62 -14.43
N LEU A 390 -24.82 1.90 -14.60
CA LEU A 390 -24.29 2.98 -13.78
C LEU A 390 -24.64 2.79 -12.29
N GLN A 391 -25.91 2.48 -11.97
CA GLN A 391 -26.35 2.21 -10.60
C GLN A 391 -25.58 1.05 -9.97
N LYS A 392 -25.40 -0.07 -10.69
CA LYS A 392 -24.59 -1.21 -10.23
C LYS A 392 -23.17 -0.78 -9.87
N GLY A 393 -22.52 0.04 -10.72
CA GLY A 393 -21.18 0.55 -10.49
C GLY A 393 -21.08 1.43 -9.23
N ILE A 394 -22.07 2.31 -9.02
CA ILE A 394 -22.17 3.16 -7.83
C ILE A 394 -22.35 2.30 -6.58
N ILE A 395 -23.33 1.40 -6.58
CA ILE A 395 -23.63 0.51 -5.44
C ILE A 395 -22.42 -0.35 -5.09
N ARG A 396 -21.74 -0.91 -6.10
CA ARG A 396 -20.53 -1.70 -5.88
C ARG A 396 -19.43 -0.87 -5.21
N THR A 397 -19.25 0.38 -5.64
CA THR A 397 -18.24 1.27 -5.08
C THR A 397 -18.56 1.65 -3.63
N ILE A 398 -19.82 1.91 -3.32
CA ILE A 398 -20.24 2.15 -1.93
C ILE A 398 -20.09 0.87 -1.08
N ALA A 399 -20.42 -0.30 -1.61
CA ALA A 399 -20.22 -1.57 -0.90
C ALA A 399 -18.74 -1.84 -0.57
N ASP A 400 -17.82 -1.46 -1.46
CA ASP A 400 -16.38 -1.56 -1.20
C ASP A 400 -15.93 -0.58 -0.08
N ILE A 401 -16.58 0.59 0.06
CA ILE A 401 -16.33 1.58 1.12
C ILE A 401 -16.93 1.12 2.46
N ASP A 402 -18.15 0.59 2.44
CA ASP A 402 -18.94 0.20 3.62
C ASP A 402 -18.61 -1.21 4.13
N ALA A 403 -17.57 -1.84 3.58
CA ALA A 403 -17.13 -3.16 3.98
C ALA A 403 -16.92 -3.22 5.50
N PRO A 404 -17.47 -4.24 6.20
CA PRO A 404 -17.43 -4.29 7.65
C PRO A 404 -15.99 -4.40 8.16
N LEU A 405 -15.66 -3.57 9.16
CA LEU A 405 -14.37 -3.56 9.82
C LEU A 405 -14.50 -4.17 11.22
N LEU A 406 -13.52 -4.99 11.60
CA LEU A 406 -13.34 -5.43 12.98
C LEU A 406 -12.83 -4.26 13.85
N PRO A 407 -12.95 -4.32 15.19
CA PRO A 407 -12.57 -3.23 16.07
C PRO A 407 -11.16 -2.67 15.85
N ASP A 408 -10.14 -3.53 15.73
CA ASP A 408 -8.76 -3.11 15.49
C ASP A 408 -8.58 -2.43 14.13
N ALA A 409 -9.30 -2.90 13.12
CA ALA A 409 -9.31 -2.31 11.79
C ALA A 409 -10.04 -0.95 11.77
N MET A 410 -11.08 -0.77 12.59
CA MET A 410 -11.75 0.53 12.76
C MET A 410 -10.80 1.57 13.33
N GLY A 411 -10.14 1.29 14.47
CA GLY A 411 -9.18 2.22 15.07
C GLY A 411 -8.02 2.55 14.13
N PHE A 412 -7.41 1.53 13.52
CA PHE A 412 -6.32 1.76 12.56
C PHE A 412 -6.76 2.58 11.32
N THR A 413 -7.99 2.38 10.84
CA THR A 413 -8.56 3.15 9.72
C THR A 413 -8.81 4.60 10.11
N SER A 414 -9.34 4.84 11.32
CA SER A 414 -9.53 6.18 11.85
C SER A 414 -8.20 6.90 12.08
N MET A 415 -7.19 6.22 12.63
CA MET A 415 -5.83 6.76 12.74
C MET A 415 -5.27 7.12 11.36
N LYS A 416 -5.44 6.23 10.35
CA LYS A 416 -4.99 6.54 8.99
C LYS A 416 -5.64 7.82 8.49
N TYR A 417 -6.96 7.96 8.64
CA TYR A 417 -7.68 9.17 8.22
C TYR A 417 -7.11 10.43 8.87
N HIS A 418 -6.94 10.39 10.19
CA HIS A 418 -6.35 11.47 10.97
C HIS A 418 -4.93 11.83 10.47
N LEU A 419 -4.04 10.85 10.32
CA LEU A 419 -2.65 11.09 9.90
C LEU A 419 -2.51 11.53 8.44
N THR A 420 -3.53 11.32 7.61
CA THR A 420 -3.54 11.75 6.20
C THR A 420 -4.35 13.01 5.95
N ASP A 421 -4.85 13.69 6.98
CA ASP A 421 -5.78 14.83 6.88
C ASP A 421 -7.01 14.54 6.00
N ASP A 422 -7.44 13.28 6.01
CA ASP A 422 -8.67 12.88 5.36
C ASP A 422 -9.79 13.06 6.38
N THR A 423 -10.55 14.14 6.28
CA THR A 423 -11.59 14.46 7.28
C THR A 423 -12.90 13.74 6.99
N ASP A 424 -13.80 13.68 7.99
CA ASP A 424 -15.14 13.13 7.80
C ASP A 424 -15.92 13.91 6.74
N GLU A 425 -15.78 15.24 6.69
CA GLU A 425 -16.43 16.10 5.69
C GLU A 425 -15.93 15.77 4.29
N ALA A 426 -14.62 15.64 4.11
CA ALA A 426 -14.04 15.29 2.82
C ALA A 426 -14.49 13.89 2.34
N ARG A 427 -14.57 12.91 3.26
CA ARG A 427 -15.11 11.58 2.94
C ARG A 427 -16.60 11.61 2.63
N GLN A 428 -17.36 12.45 3.34
CA GLN A 428 -18.80 12.60 3.10
C GLN A 428 -19.06 13.25 1.74
N GLU A 429 -18.32 14.30 1.39
CA GLU A 429 -18.36 14.92 0.06
C GLU A 429 -18.03 13.90 -1.02
N MET A 430 -16.96 13.12 -0.83
CA MET A 430 -16.57 12.02 -1.72
C MET A 430 -17.71 11.01 -1.91
N ARG A 431 -18.42 10.62 -0.84
CA ARG A 431 -19.58 9.72 -0.91
C ARG A 431 -20.71 10.33 -1.73
N GLU A 432 -21.02 11.60 -1.52
CA GLU A 432 -22.06 12.31 -2.28
C GLU A 432 -21.70 12.43 -3.76
N GLN A 433 -20.42 12.66 -4.08
CA GLN A 433 -19.90 12.65 -5.44
C GLN A 433 -19.98 11.27 -6.10
N ILE A 434 -19.73 10.18 -5.35
CA ILE A 434 -19.93 8.80 -5.83
C ILE A 434 -21.40 8.55 -6.17
N LEU A 435 -22.31 8.86 -5.23
CA LEU A 435 -23.75 8.65 -5.39
C LEU A 435 -24.35 9.49 -6.53
N SER A 436 -23.75 10.62 -6.86
CA SER A 436 -24.16 11.49 -7.97
C SER A 436 -23.38 11.24 -9.27
N THR A 437 -22.64 10.14 -9.36
CA THR A 437 -21.90 9.78 -10.58
C THR A 437 -22.87 9.62 -11.76
N GLY A 438 -22.42 10.03 -12.95
CA GLY A 438 -23.25 10.14 -14.15
C GLY A 438 -22.40 10.08 -15.42
N PRO A 439 -23.01 9.90 -16.61
CA PRO A 439 -22.27 9.71 -17.86
C PRO A 439 -21.35 10.87 -18.25
N ARG A 440 -21.60 12.10 -17.75
CA ARG A 440 -20.69 13.24 -17.96
C ARG A 440 -19.32 12.99 -17.32
N HIS A 441 -19.29 12.43 -16.11
CA HIS A 441 -18.06 12.23 -15.35
C HIS A 441 -17.14 11.20 -16.01
N PHE A 442 -17.70 10.20 -16.69
CA PHE A 442 -16.93 9.24 -17.50
C PHE A 442 -16.23 9.92 -18.68
N ARG A 443 -16.93 10.84 -19.37
CA ARG A 443 -16.37 11.60 -20.50
C ARG A 443 -15.32 12.61 -20.05
N GLU A 444 -15.56 13.33 -18.96
CA GLU A 444 -14.59 14.26 -18.35
C GLU A 444 -13.33 13.51 -17.90
N PHE A 445 -13.48 12.36 -17.24
CA PHE A 445 -12.35 11.53 -16.86
C PHE A 445 -11.61 10.96 -18.08
N ALA A 446 -12.32 10.64 -19.17
CA ALA A 446 -11.70 10.24 -20.43
C ALA A 446 -10.80 11.34 -21.03
N ASP A 447 -11.19 12.62 -20.93
CA ASP A 447 -10.38 13.76 -21.36
C ASP A 447 -9.06 13.83 -20.59
N THR A 448 -9.11 13.67 -19.26
CA THR A 448 -7.92 13.59 -18.42
C THR A 448 -7.07 12.37 -18.74
N LEU A 449 -7.70 11.18 -18.84
CA LEU A 449 -7.01 9.92 -19.04
C LEU A 449 -6.27 9.85 -20.37
N ARG A 450 -6.74 10.58 -21.39
CA ARG A 450 -6.05 10.70 -22.68
C ARG A 450 -4.60 11.16 -22.52
N ALA A 451 -4.31 12.06 -21.57
CA ALA A 451 -2.94 12.53 -21.34
C ALA A 451 -2.01 11.42 -20.80
N VAL A 452 -2.55 10.39 -20.13
CA VAL A 452 -1.77 9.25 -19.63
C VAL A 452 -1.20 8.41 -20.77
N LYS A 453 -1.84 8.38 -21.94
CA LYS A 453 -1.30 7.72 -23.14
C LYS A 453 0.08 8.27 -23.50
N GLU A 454 0.22 9.59 -23.52
CA GLU A 454 1.43 10.29 -23.98
C GLU A 454 2.46 10.48 -22.86
N LYS A 455 1.99 10.91 -21.68
CA LYS A 455 2.82 11.30 -20.53
C LYS A 455 3.04 10.18 -19.52
N GLY A 456 2.32 9.07 -19.64
CA GLY A 456 2.47 7.93 -18.74
C GLY A 456 3.85 7.27 -18.88
N ILE A 457 4.43 6.93 -17.75
CA ILE A 457 5.68 6.17 -17.64
C ILE A 457 5.35 4.67 -17.59
N ILE A 458 6.30 3.81 -17.96
CA ILE A 458 6.06 2.37 -18.15
C ILE A 458 7.12 1.54 -17.43
N LYS A 459 6.66 0.51 -16.73
CA LYS A 459 7.50 -0.48 -16.06
C LYS A 459 7.09 -1.87 -16.51
N ILE A 460 8.06 -2.71 -16.82
CA ILE A 460 7.83 -4.07 -17.32
C ILE A 460 8.62 -5.05 -16.45
N MET A 461 8.01 -6.16 -16.04
CA MET A 461 8.74 -7.32 -15.51
C MET A 461 8.53 -8.48 -16.47
N ALA A 462 9.61 -8.99 -17.08
CA ALA A 462 9.53 -10.02 -18.11
C ALA A 462 10.83 -10.82 -18.22
N PRO A 463 10.83 -11.97 -18.92
CA PRO A 463 12.04 -12.71 -19.25
C PRO A 463 13.03 -11.91 -20.10
N SER A 464 14.34 -12.12 -19.90
CA SER A 464 15.42 -11.37 -20.57
C SER A 464 15.33 -11.37 -22.10
N ASP A 465 15.02 -12.52 -22.68
CA ASP A 465 14.88 -12.72 -24.12
C ASP A 465 13.73 -11.89 -24.70
N LEU A 466 12.60 -11.87 -24.00
CA LEU A 466 11.45 -11.07 -24.39
C LEU A 466 11.74 -9.57 -24.27
N ILE A 467 12.41 -9.13 -23.19
CA ILE A 467 12.84 -7.72 -23.02
C ILE A 467 13.74 -7.28 -24.19
N GLY A 468 14.69 -8.11 -24.61
CA GLY A 468 15.57 -7.82 -25.74
C GLY A 468 14.81 -7.62 -27.06
N SER A 469 13.76 -8.40 -27.29
CA SER A 469 12.90 -8.25 -28.48
C SER A 469 12.06 -6.97 -28.44
N ILE A 470 11.55 -6.60 -27.25
CA ILE A 470 10.68 -5.43 -27.06
C ILE A 470 11.47 -4.13 -27.15
N LYS A 471 12.71 -4.10 -26.63
CA LYS A 471 13.56 -2.90 -26.68
C LYS A 471 13.69 -2.32 -28.10
N LYS A 472 13.67 -3.18 -29.13
CA LYS A 472 13.75 -2.75 -30.55
C LYS A 472 12.46 -2.13 -31.08
N ARG A 473 11.32 -2.46 -30.48
CA ARG A 473 9.97 -2.03 -30.89
C ARG A 473 9.38 -0.97 -29.96
N PHE A 474 10.00 -0.73 -28.80
CA PHE A 474 9.53 0.22 -27.82
C PHE A 474 9.82 1.65 -28.27
N PRO A 475 8.84 2.58 -28.20
CA PRO A 475 8.99 3.91 -28.78
C PRO A 475 9.91 4.85 -27.99
N LYS A 476 10.32 4.47 -26.76
CA LYS A 476 11.17 5.26 -25.87
C LYS A 476 12.38 4.43 -25.43
N GLU A 477 13.42 5.08 -24.92
CA GLU A 477 14.58 4.36 -24.38
C GLU A 477 14.19 3.54 -23.14
N LEU A 478 14.35 2.22 -23.22
CA LEU A 478 13.99 1.29 -22.16
C LEU A 478 15.25 0.90 -21.36
N SER A 479 15.34 1.38 -20.13
CA SER A 479 16.40 0.97 -19.18
C SER A 479 16.18 -0.47 -18.73
N ILE A 480 17.24 -1.28 -18.66
CA ILE A 480 17.14 -2.69 -18.27
C ILE A 480 17.86 -2.91 -16.94
N LEU A 481 17.16 -3.51 -15.98
CA LEU A 481 17.71 -3.93 -14.69
C LEU A 481 17.56 -5.44 -14.54
N MET A 482 18.68 -6.13 -14.30
CA MET A 482 18.71 -7.57 -14.05
C MET A 482 18.46 -7.85 -12.55
N LEU A 483 17.34 -8.48 -12.21
CA LEU A 483 17.03 -8.81 -10.81
C LEU A 483 17.61 -10.15 -10.37
N VAL A 484 17.63 -11.12 -11.29
CA VAL A 484 18.16 -12.48 -11.13
C VAL A 484 19.41 -12.65 -11.98
#